data_AF-A0AAU2VT28-F1
#
_entry.id   AF-A0AAU2VT28-F1
#
_cell.length_a   1.000
_cell.length_b   1.000
_cell.length_c   1.000
_cell.angle_alpha   90.00
_cell.angle_beta   90.00
_cell.angle_gamma   90.00
#
_symmetry.space_group_name_H-M   'P 1'
#
loop_
_entity.id
_entity.type
_entity.pdbx_description
1 polymer ?
#
loop_
_entity_poly.entity_id
_entity_poly.type
_entity_poly.pdbx_seq_one_letter_code
_entity_poly.pdbx_strand_id
1 'polypeptide(L)'
;MDTIAELKPFVKQYAVLLSTRRQDGTHVDTPVNIAVEGDHAYIRTFSSAWKVERMRNHPTVLVGPCTVRGSPTGPQITAHARLLQAGSKENTHAARMLSRKHPIVQGVLVPLAHRIKRDRTLHYEIRPMET
;
A
#
# COMPACT_ATOMS: atom_id res chain seq x y z
N MET A 1 -18.55 2.91 -9.41
CA MET A 1 -18.09 1.50 -9.47
C MET A 1 -18.28 0.91 -8.11
N ASP A 2 -19.07 -0.15 -8.00
CA ASP A 2 -19.26 -0.84 -6.74
C ASP A 2 -17.94 -1.46 -6.27
N THR A 3 -17.68 -1.38 -4.97
CA THR A 3 -16.49 -2.00 -4.39
C THR A 3 -16.66 -3.50 -4.31
N ILE A 4 -15.70 -4.25 -4.87
CA ILE A 4 -15.69 -5.71 -4.81
C ILE A 4 -15.60 -6.21 -3.36
N ALA A 5 -16.17 -7.38 -3.08
CA ALA A 5 -16.39 -7.87 -1.73
C ALA A 5 -15.09 -7.96 -0.91
N GLU A 6 -14.00 -8.34 -1.57
CA GLU A 6 -12.66 -8.50 -1.02
C GLU A 6 -12.08 -7.17 -0.51
N LEU A 7 -12.45 -6.04 -1.14
CA LEU A 7 -11.92 -4.72 -0.79
C LEU A 7 -12.83 -3.92 0.14
N LYS A 8 -14.09 -4.32 0.32
CA LYS A 8 -15.04 -3.67 1.26
C LYS A 8 -14.45 -3.48 2.66
N PRO A 9 -13.73 -4.45 3.26
CA PRO A 9 -13.13 -4.27 4.57
C PRO A 9 -12.12 -3.11 4.64
N PHE A 10 -11.48 -2.74 3.52
CA PHE A 10 -10.41 -1.74 3.48
C PHE A 10 -10.90 -0.32 3.16
N VAL A 11 -12.15 -0.15 2.72
CA VAL A 11 -12.72 1.16 2.34
C VAL A 11 -12.59 2.17 3.49
N LYS A 12 -12.97 1.76 4.71
CA LYS A 12 -12.91 2.59 5.91
C LYS A 12 -11.58 2.49 6.68
N GLN A 13 -10.69 1.58 6.30
CA GLN A 13 -9.43 1.38 7.01
C GLN A 13 -8.46 2.53 6.73
N TYR A 14 -7.77 2.93 7.80
CA TYR A 14 -6.72 3.93 7.70
C TYR A 14 -5.42 3.32 7.15
N ALA A 15 -5.06 2.15 7.66
CA ALA A 15 -3.91 1.38 7.24
C ALA A 15 -4.31 -0.07 6.97
N VAL A 16 -3.55 -0.71 6.10
CA VAL A 16 -3.58 -2.15 5.87
C VAL A 16 -2.20 -2.72 6.10
N LEU A 17 -2.15 -3.96 6.56
CA LEU A 17 -0.92 -4.70 6.68
C LEU A 17 -0.56 -5.25 5.31
N LEU A 18 0.51 -4.72 4.73
CA LEU A 18 1.10 -5.22 3.51
C LEU A 18 2.20 -6.21 3.86
N SER A 19 1.97 -7.48 3.55
CA SER A 19 2.97 -8.54 3.70
C SER A 19 3.66 -8.76 2.37
N THR A 20 4.97 -8.50 2.34
CA THR A 20 5.82 -8.67 1.15
C THR A 20 6.76 -9.85 1.33
N ARG A 21 6.93 -10.66 0.29
CA ARG A 21 7.84 -11.80 0.30
C ARG A 21 9.30 -11.35 0.07
N ARG A 22 10.21 -11.86 0.89
CA ARG A 22 11.65 -11.74 0.71
C ARG A 22 12.16 -12.82 -0.25
N GLN A 23 13.37 -12.60 -0.78
CA GLN A 23 14.05 -13.58 -1.61
C GLN A 23 14.32 -14.90 -0.88
N ASP A 24 14.51 -14.86 0.45
CA ASP A 24 14.65 -16.05 1.32
C ASP A 24 13.33 -16.80 1.57
N GLY A 25 12.20 -16.32 1.03
CA GLY A 25 10.88 -16.92 1.20
C GLY A 25 10.09 -16.42 2.40
N THR A 26 10.69 -15.68 3.32
CA THR A 26 10.00 -15.12 4.50
C THR A 26 9.12 -13.93 4.12
N HIS A 27 8.08 -13.67 4.92
CA HIS A 27 7.20 -12.50 4.73
C HIS A 27 7.57 -11.38 5.71
N VAL A 28 7.42 -10.14 5.25
CA VAL A 28 7.57 -8.96 6.10
C VAL A 28 6.34 -8.10 6.00
N ASP A 29 5.76 -7.87 7.16
CA ASP A 29 4.57 -7.08 7.34
C ASP A 29 4.94 -5.61 7.52
N THR A 30 4.18 -4.73 6.89
CA THR A 30 4.30 -3.28 7.13
C THR A 30 2.93 -2.64 7.01
N PRO A 31 2.50 -1.83 8.00
CA PRO A 31 1.34 -0.98 7.83
C PRO A 31 1.59 0.04 6.71
N VAL A 32 0.67 0.12 5.76
CA VAL A 32 0.67 1.11 4.67
C VAL A 32 -0.70 1.74 4.52
N ASN A 33 -0.72 2.98 4.05
CA ASN A 33 -1.96 3.68 3.75
C ASN A 33 -2.61 3.11 2.50
N ILE A 34 -3.94 2.96 2.55
CA ILE A 34 -4.75 2.46 1.44
C ILE A 34 -5.87 3.43 1.05
N ALA A 35 -6.15 3.51 -0.24
CA ALA A 35 -7.36 4.11 -0.79
C ALA A 35 -8.02 3.12 -1.75
N VAL A 36 -9.25 2.70 -1.47
CA VAL A 36 -9.99 1.75 -2.32
C VAL A 36 -10.76 2.52 -3.39
N GLU A 37 -10.75 2.02 -4.61
CA GLU A 37 -11.50 2.53 -5.75
C GLU A 37 -12.08 1.34 -6.55
N GLY A 38 -13.38 1.04 -6.34
CA GLY A 38 -14.06 -0.02 -7.09
C GLY A 38 -13.42 -1.40 -6.93
N ASP A 39 -12.83 -1.90 -8.01
CA ASP A 39 -12.20 -3.23 -8.15
C ASP A 39 -10.74 -3.28 -7.70
N HIS A 40 -10.13 -2.14 -7.36
CA HIS A 40 -8.73 -2.06 -6.97
C HIS A 40 -8.52 -1.09 -5.81
N ALA A 41 -7.30 -1.06 -5.29
CA ALA A 41 -6.90 -0.11 -4.27
C ALA A 41 -5.53 0.48 -4.59
N TYR A 42 -5.27 1.68 -4.10
CA TYR A 42 -3.99 2.33 -4.20
C TYR A 42 -3.29 2.33 -2.85
N ILE A 43 -1.99 2.05 -2.88
CA ILE A 43 -1.11 2.24 -1.73
C ILE A 43 0.02 3.21 -2.07
N ARG A 44 0.52 3.89 -1.03
CA ARG A 44 1.67 4.78 -1.15
C ARG A 44 2.86 4.18 -0.43
N THR A 45 4.00 4.12 -1.11
CA THR A 45 5.29 3.76 -0.51
C THR A 45 6.38 4.72 -0.98
N PHE A 46 7.50 4.77 -0.27
CA PHE A 46 8.66 5.56 -0.65
C PHE A 46 9.66 4.69 -1.43
N SER A 47 10.36 5.26 -2.43
CA SER A 47 11.26 4.49 -3.32
C SER A 47 12.45 3.85 -2.60
N SER A 48 12.87 4.35 -1.44
CA SER A 48 13.97 3.80 -0.64
C SER A 48 13.53 2.67 0.29
N ALA A 49 12.22 2.37 0.36
CA ALA A 49 11.73 1.32 1.21
C ALA A 49 12.08 -0.05 0.60
N TRP A 50 12.72 -0.94 1.37
CA TRP A 50 13.08 -2.30 0.95
C TRP A 50 11.91 -3.13 0.38
N LYS A 51 10.67 -2.72 0.66
CA LYS A 51 9.44 -3.29 0.09
C LYS A 51 9.29 -3.03 -1.41
N VAL A 52 9.87 -1.97 -1.96
CA VAL A 52 9.84 -1.66 -3.41
C VAL A 52 10.62 -2.72 -4.20
N GLU A 53 11.82 -3.06 -3.74
CA GLU A 53 12.65 -4.09 -4.36
C GLU A 53 12.02 -5.49 -4.21
N ARG A 54 11.40 -5.77 -3.06
CA ARG A 54 10.64 -7.01 -2.84
C ARG A 54 9.43 -7.12 -3.76
N MET A 55 8.60 -6.07 -3.87
CA MET A 55 7.43 -6.07 -4.75
C MET A 55 7.81 -6.09 -6.23
N ARG A 56 8.98 -5.54 -6.60
CA ARG A 56 9.50 -5.65 -7.97
C ARG A 56 9.84 -7.10 -8.34
N ASN A 57 10.44 -7.85 -7.41
CA ASN A 57 10.84 -9.24 -7.64
C ASN A 57 9.68 -10.23 -7.42
N HIS A 58 8.76 -9.91 -6.50
CA HIS A 58 7.62 -10.71 -6.12
C HIS A 58 6.37 -9.80 -6.00
N PRO A 59 5.63 -9.57 -7.10
CA PRO A 59 4.51 -8.65 -7.10
C PRO A 59 3.27 -9.20 -6.39
N THR A 60 3.23 -10.51 -6.09
CA THR A 60 2.18 -11.12 -5.26
C THR A 60 2.41 -10.78 -3.79
N VAL A 61 1.44 -10.10 -3.19
CA VAL A 61 1.46 -9.63 -1.79
C VAL A 61 0.22 -10.10 -1.05
N LEU A 62 0.30 -10.13 0.29
CA LEU A 62 -0.89 -10.29 1.12
C LEU A 62 -1.28 -8.94 1.72
N VAL A 63 -2.58 -8.68 1.76
CA VAL A 63 -3.15 -7.44 2.31
C VAL A 63 -4.24 -7.77 3.30
N GLY A 64 -4.10 -7.29 4.54
CA GLY A 64 -5.10 -7.48 5.58
C GLY A 64 -5.40 -6.22 6.36
N PRO A 65 -6.52 -6.18 7.10
CA PRO A 65 -6.83 -5.06 7.96
C PRO A 65 -5.87 -5.06 9.16
N CYS A 66 -5.45 -3.88 9.60
CA CYS A 66 -4.61 -3.76 10.78
C CYS A 66 -4.88 -2.49 11.56
N THR A 67 -4.39 -2.45 12.80
CA THR A 67 -4.30 -1.20 13.56
C THR A 67 -3.30 -0.25 12.89
N VAL A 68 -3.36 1.03 13.22
CA VAL A 68 -2.36 2.03 12.75
C VAL A 68 -0.94 1.65 13.16
N ARG A 69 -0.78 0.86 14.24
CA ARG A 69 0.51 0.33 14.71
C ARG A 69 0.98 -0.93 13.96
N GLY A 70 0.19 -1.47 13.04
CA GLY A 70 0.53 -2.64 12.25
C GLY A 70 0.14 -3.99 12.88
N SER A 71 -0.70 -4.02 13.91
CA SER A 71 -1.22 -5.28 14.46
C SER A 71 -2.34 -5.81 13.56
N PRO A 72 -2.28 -7.06 13.05
CA PRO A 72 -3.35 -7.64 12.25
C PRO A 72 -4.68 -7.64 13.01
N THR A 73 -5.78 -7.32 12.34
CA THR A 73 -7.14 -7.30 12.94
C THR A 73 -8.13 -8.20 12.21
N GLY A 74 -7.68 -8.96 11.20
CA GLY A 74 -8.54 -9.81 10.41
C GLY A 74 -7.79 -10.58 9.32
N PRO A 75 -8.51 -11.32 8.47
CA PRO A 75 -7.91 -12.15 7.43
C PRO A 75 -7.19 -11.31 6.38
N GLN A 76 -6.15 -11.89 5.79
CA GLN A 76 -5.44 -11.31 4.66
C GLN A 76 -5.98 -11.88 3.35
N ILE A 77 -5.97 -11.06 2.30
CA ILE A 77 -6.26 -11.46 0.93
C ILE A 77 -4.98 -11.46 0.10
N THR A 78 -4.91 -12.34 -0.89
CA THR A 78 -3.84 -12.31 -1.89
C THR A 78 -4.15 -11.25 -2.94
N ALA A 79 -3.16 -10.41 -3.25
CA ALA A 79 -3.30 -9.34 -4.23
C ALA A 79 -2.04 -9.18 -5.06
N HIS A 80 -2.20 -8.63 -6.27
CA HIS A 80 -1.11 -8.25 -7.15
C HIS A 80 -0.79 -6.76 -6.99
N ALA A 81 0.47 -6.46 -6.70
CA ALA A 81 0.99 -5.10 -6.57
C ALA A 81 1.67 -4.64 -7.87
N ARG A 82 1.06 -3.66 -8.55
CA ARG A 82 1.59 -3.03 -9.77
C ARG A 82 2.10 -1.63 -9.47
N LEU A 83 3.37 -1.36 -9.78
CA LEU A 83 3.93 -0.01 -9.67
C LEU A 83 3.32 0.89 -10.76
N LEU A 84 2.79 2.05 -10.36
CA LEU A 84 2.30 3.06 -11.29
C LEU A 84 3.47 3.91 -11.81
N GLN A 85 3.49 4.16 -13.12
CA GLN A 85 4.53 4.97 -13.75
C GLN A 85 4.46 6.42 -13.27
N ALA A 86 5.59 6.96 -12.82
CA ALA A 86 5.69 8.36 -12.41
C ALA A 86 5.28 9.31 -13.54
N GLY A 87 4.43 10.29 -13.22
CA GLY A 87 3.90 11.26 -14.20
C GLY A 87 2.72 10.77 -15.03
N SER A 88 2.29 9.51 -14.89
CA SER A 88 1.07 9.02 -15.52
C SER A 88 -0.20 9.62 -14.90
N LYS A 89 -1.31 9.57 -15.64
CA LYS A 89 -2.64 9.95 -15.14
C LYS A 89 -3.04 9.10 -13.94
N GLU A 90 -2.80 7.78 -14.00
CA GLU A 90 -3.05 6.84 -12.89
C GLU A 90 -2.30 7.23 -11.62
N ASN A 91 -1.00 7.54 -11.74
CA ASN A 91 -0.18 7.96 -10.61
C ASN A 91 -0.69 9.25 -9.95
N THR A 92 -1.11 10.22 -10.77
CA THR A 92 -1.66 11.49 -10.27
C THR A 92 -3.00 11.27 -9.57
N HIS A 93 -3.83 10.38 -10.11
CA HIS A 93 -5.12 10.00 -9.53
C HIS A 93 -4.96 9.26 -8.19
N ALA A 94 -4.07 8.26 -8.14
CA ALA A 94 -3.72 7.55 -6.91
C ALA A 94 -3.21 8.51 -5.81
N ALA A 95 -2.33 9.46 -6.18
CA ALA A 95 -1.83 10.48 -5.27
C ALA A 95 -2.95 11.36 -4.70
N ARG A 96 -3.92 11.73 -5.55
CA ARG A 96 -5.08 12.53 -5.15
C ARG A 96 -6.02 11.76 -4.21
N MET A 97 -6.30 10.49 -4.52
CA MET A 97 -7.14 9.62 -3.70
C MET A 97 -6.54 9.41 -2.31
N LEU A 98 -5.24 9.12 -2.24
CA LEU A 98 -4.54 8.92 -0.98
C LEU A 98 -4.42 10.21 -0.17
N SER A 99 -4.15 11.35 -0.81
CA SER A 99 -4.06 12.66 -0.13
C SER A 99 -5.40 13.11 0.44
N ARG A 100 -6.52 12.86 -0.27
CA ARG A 100 -7.87 13.14 0.23
C ARG A 100 -8.22 12.31 1.46
N LYS A 101 -7.84 11.03 1.48
CA LYS A 101 -8.16 10.11 2.57
C LYS A 101 -7.25 10.27 3.79
N HIS A 102 -6.00 10.70 3.60
CA HIS A 102 -4.97 10.71 4.65
C HIS A 102 -4.29 12.08 4.82
N PRO A 103 -4.98 13.10 5.36
CA PRO A 103 -4.42 14.43 5.53
C PRO A 103 -3.34 14.55 6.64
N ILE A 104 -3.25 13.60 7.60
CA ILE A 104 -2.50 13.79 8.86
C ILE A 104 -1.16 13.00 8.96
N VAL A 105 -0.91 11.96 8.15
CA VAL A 105 0.34 11.13 8.27
C VAL A 105 1.63 11.89 7.93
N GLN A 106 1.54 13.08 7.33
CA GLN A 106 2.70 13.92 7.00
C GLN A 106 3.39 14.54 8.24
N GLY A 107 2.81 14.46 9.45
CA GLY A 107 3.23 15.30 10.57
C GLY A 107 4.23 14.74 11.60
N VAL A 108 4.28 13.43 11.89
CA VAL A 108 4.97 12.97 13.14
C VAL A 108 5.92 11.77 13.01
N LEU A 109 5.67 10.78 12.15
CA LEU A 109 6.55 9.58 12.09
C LEU A 109 7.69 9.66 11.05
N VAL A 110 7.48 10.43 9.99
CA VAL A 110 8.47 10.66 8.92
C VAL A 110 9.61 11.64 9.33
N PRO A 111 9.40 12.67 10.19
CA PRO A 111 10.43 13.63 10.59
C PRO A 111 11.73 13.02 11.16
N LEU A 112 11.67 11.83 11.78
CA LEU A 112 12.86 11.17 12.31
C LEU A 112 13.70 10.44 11.23
N ALA A 113 13.09 10.06 10.10
CA ALA A 113 13.77 9.53 8.92
C ALA A 113 14.13 10.64 7.89
N HIS A 114 13.64 11.86 8.12
CA HIS A 114 13.61 12.99 7.18
C HIS A 114 14.99 13.62 6.88
N ARG A 115 16.06 13.20 7.53
CA ARG A 115 17.36 13.89 7.40
C ARG A 115 18.31 13.33 6.33
N ILE A 116 17.96 12.25 5.62
CA ILE A 116 18.99 11.52 4.83
C ILE A 116 18.68 11.22 3.34
N LYS A 117 17.43 11.12 2.84
CA LYS A 117 17.24 10.72 1.42
C LYS A 117 16.20 11.53 0.65
N ARG A 118 16.65 12.12 -0.47
CA ARG A 118 15.87 12.68 -1.60
C ARG A 118 14.97 11.61 -2.25
N ASP A 119 14.00 11.09 -1.52
CA ASP A 119 13.27 9.89 -1.91
C ASP A 119 11.97 10.20 -2.67
N ARG A 120 11.71 9.46 -3.75
CA ARG A 120 10.52 9.66 -4.59
C ARG A 120 9.34 8.90 -4.00
N THR A 121 8.15 9.52 -4.00
CA THR A 121 6.91 8.83 -3.63
C THR A 121 6.48 7.93 -4.79
N LEU A 122 6.27 6.64 -4.51
CA LEU A 122 5.77 5.66 -5.46
C LEU A 122 4.34 5.26 -5.08
N HIS A 123 3.49 5.16 -6.09
CA HIS A 123 2.12 4.68 -5.95
C HIS A 123 2.02 3.29 -6.57
N TYR A 124 1.34 2.38 -5.88
CA TYR A 124 1.05 1.05 -6.39
C TYR A 124 -0.46 0.87 -6.47
N GLU A 125 -0.88 0.22 -7.54
CA GLU A 125 -2.20 -0.39 -7.64
C GLU A 125 -2.12 -1.79 -7.02
N ILE A 126 -3.11 -2.11 -6.19
CA ILE A 126 -3.34 -3.39 -5.56
C ILE A 126 -4.65 -3.94 -6.11
N ARG A 127 -4.57 -5.08 -6.78
CA ARG A 127 -5.74 -5.81 -7.27
C ARG A 127 -5.84 -7.16 -6.57
N PRO A 128 -6.96 -7.48 -5.91
CA PRO A 128 -7.19 -8.83 -5.41
C PRO A 128 -7.01 -9.85 -6.52
N MET A 129 -6.37 -10.97 -6.20
CA MET A 129 -6.33 -12.11 -7.09
C MET A 129 -7.58 -12.95 -6.80
N GLU A 130 -8.38 -13.24 -7.83
CA GLU A 130 -9.47 -14.21 -7.72
C GLU A 130 -8.86 -15.55 -7.26
N THR A 131 -9.43 -16.12 -6.20
CA THR A 131 -9.05 -17.44 -5.70
C THR A 131 -9.79 -18.52 -6.47
#